data_AF-A0A535VCP9-F1
#
_entry.id   AF-A0A535VCP9-F1
#
_cell.length_a   1.000
_cell.length_b   1.000
_cell.length_c   1.000
_cell.angle_alpha   90.00
_cell.angle_beta   90.00
_cell.angle_gamma   90.00
#
_symmetry.space_group_name_H-M   'P 1'
#
loop_
_entity.id
_entity.type
_entity.pdbx_description
1 polymer ?
#
loop_
_entity_poly.entity_id
_entity_poly.type
_entity_poly.pdbx_seq_one_letter_code
_entity_poly.pdbx_strand_id
1 'polypeptide(L)'
;MGDFDVFLCHNGEDKAAVKKIGEELKERGILPWLDEWELRPGLPWQPLLEQQIKQIKSAAVFVGKNGRGPWQDMELYAFLRKFTKREEKGPVIPVILADCTNEPELPAFLEGMTWVDFRKREPDPMERLIWGITGVRDPSVVYRSMGSKV
;
A
#
# COMPACT_ATOMS: atom_id res chain seq x y z
N MET A 1 10.90 -12.99 -14.50
CA MET A 1 10.39 -11.75 -13.91
C MET A 1 9.71 -12.17 -12.62
N GLY A 2 10.14 -11.63 -11.49
CA GLY A 2 9.64 -12.04 -10.17
C GLY A 2 8.25 -11.46 -9.92
N ASP A 3 7.44 -12.19 -9.16
CA ASP A 3 6.14 -11.70 -8.70
C ASP A 3 6.36 -10.57 -7.68
N PHE A 4 5.71 -9.43 -7.89
CA PHE A 4 5.71 -8.33 -6.91
C PHE A 4 4.79 -8.67 -5.74
N ASP A 5 5.23 -8.39 -4.53
CA ASP A 5 4.44 -8.67 -3.33
C ASP A 5 3.34 -7.62 -3.12
N VAL A 6 3.60 -6.36 -3.49
CA VAL A 6 2.68 -5.26 -3.25
C VAL A 6 2.76 -4.18 -4.33
N PHE A 7 1.62 -3.71 -4.80
CA PHE A 7 1.52 -2.49 -5.59
C PHE A 7 1.39 -1.26 -4.68
N LEU A 8 2.25 -0.25 -4.87
CA LEU A 8 2.21 1.00 -4.12
C LEU A 8 1.36 2.06 -4.85
N CYS A 9 0.05 2.02 -4.62
CA CYS A 9 -0.92 2.91 -5.26
C CYS A 9 -1.02 4.24 -4.49
N HIS A 10 -0.72 5.37 -5.14
CA HIS A 10 -0.58 6.66 -4.46
C HIS A 10 -0.92 7.84 -5.39
N ASN A 11 -1.18 9.01 -4.81
CA ASN A 11 -1.22 10.26 -5.56
C ASN A 11 0.19 10.76 -5.86
N GLY A 12 0.38 11.44 -6.99
CA GLY A 12 1.70 11.96 -7.38
C GLY A 12 2.34 12.89 -6.33
N GLU A 13 1.53 13.64 -5.57
CA GLU A 13 1.98 14.51 -4.48
C GLU A 13 2.61 13.73 -3.30
N ASP A 14 2.17 12.49 -3.09
CA ASP A 14 2.59 11.64 -1.96
C ASP A 14 3.80 10.76 -2.30
N LYS A 15 4.27 10.81 -3.55
CA LYS A 15 5.32 9.92 -4.09
C LYS A 15 6.58 9.87 -3.25
N ALA A 16 7.04 11.02 -2.74
CA ALA A 16 8.24 11.09 -1.92
C ALA A 16 8.11 10.32 -0.59
N ALA A 17 6.93 10.32 0.03
CA ALA A 17 6.67 9.57 1.26
C ALA A 17 6.52 8.06 0.96
N VAL A 18 5.78 7.74 -0.11
CA VAL A 18 5.55 6.35 -0.54
C VAL A 18 6.82 5.65 -0.97
N LYS A 19 7.73 6.37 -1.65
CA LYS A 19 9.05 5.84 -2.04
C LYS A 19 9.87 5.41 -0.83
N LYS A 20 9.90 6.20 0.25
CA LYS A 20 10.62 5.86 1.49
C LYS A 20 10.07 4.57 2.13
N ILE A 21 8.74 4.46 2.19
CA ILE A 21 8.07 3.24 2.68
C ILE A 21 8.43 2.05 1.79
N GLY A 22 8.42 2.23 0.48
CA GLY A 22 8.81 1.18 -0.47
C GLY A 22 10.28 0.77 -0.37
N GLU A 23 11.20 1.71 -0.13
CA GLU A 23 12.62 1.41 0.13
C GLU A 23 12.79 0.57 1.40
N GLU A 24 12.10 0.93 2.49
CA GLU A 24 12.11 0.14 3.73
C GLU A 24 11.49 -1.26 3.53
N LEU A 25 10.43 -1.39 2.72
CA LEU A 25 9.89 -2.70 2.34
C LEU A 25 10.93 -3.56 1.61
N LYS A 26 11.70 -2.98 0.68
CA LYS A 26 12.78 -3.67 -0.04
C LYS A 26 13.89 -4.14 0.90
N GLU A 27 14.29 -3.31 1.87
CA GLU A 27 15.28 -3.67 2.88
C GLU A 27 14.83 -4.87 3.73
N ARG A 28 13.51 -5.04 3.89
CA ARG A 28 12.90 -6.14 4.63
C ARG A 28 12.51 -7.34 3.73
N GLY A 29 12.98 -7.35 2.48
CA GLY A 29 12.80 -8.47 1.55
C GLY A 29 11.44 -8.54 0.86
N ILE A 30 10.61 -7.50 0.97
CA ILE A 30 9.35 -7.37 0.23
C ILE A 30 9.65 -6.71 -1.11
N LEU A 31 9.04 -7.18 -2.20
CA LEU A 31 9.19 -6.63 -3.55
C LEU A 31 8.01 -5.70 -3.93
N PRO A 32 8.11 -4.39 -3.65
CA PRO A 32 7.12 -3.41 -4.08
C PRO A 32 7.23 -3.07 -5.57
N TRP A 33 6.07 -2.88 -6.20
CA TRP A 33 5.92 -2.24 -7.50
C TRP A 33 5.62 -0.75 -7.28
N LEU A 34 6.49 0.13 -7.77
CA LEU A 34 6.29 1.58 -7.78
C LEU A 34 6.48 2.11 -9.19
N ASP A 35 5.63 3.05 -9.59
CA ASP A 35 5.63 3.62 -10.93
C ASP A 35 7.00 4.22 -11.34
N GLU A 36 7.68 4.89 -10.41
CA GLU A 36 9.01 5.48 -10.60
C GLU A 36 10.11 4.45 -10.87
N TRP A 37 9.96 3.22 -10.38
CA TRP A 37 10.96 2.16 -10.56
C TRP A 37 10.69 1.30 -11.79
N GLU A 38 9.40 1.07 -12.08
CA GLU A 38 8.98 0.04 -13.04
C GLU A 38 8.51 0.61 -14.38
N LEU A 39 8.12 1.89 -14.42
CA LEU A 39 7.68 2.52 -15.65
C LEU A 39 8.84 3.13 -16.41
N ARG A 40 9.02 2.66 -17.65
CA ARG A 40 9.91 3.30 -18.61
C ARG A 40 9.27 4.61 -19.10
N PRO A 41 9.99 5.75 -19.04
CA PRO A 41 9.52 6.99 -19.65
C PRO A 41 9.20 6.83 -21.14
N GLY A 42 8.12 7.48 -21.58
CA GLY A 42 7.66 7.43 -22.98
C GLY A 42 6.71 6.28 -23.32
N LEU A 43 6.36 5.43 -22.35
CA LEU A 43 5.35 4.39 -22.52
C LEU A 43 4.11 4.67 -21.64
N PRO A 44 2.91 4.28 -22.09
CA PRO A 44 1.71 4.37 -21.27
C PRO A 44 1.82 3.41 -20.09
N TRP A 45 1.44 3.88 -18.89
CA TRP A 45 1.56 3.09 -17.68
C TRP A 45 0.46 2.02 -17.54
N GLN A 46 -0.74 2.30 -18.06
CA GLN A 46 -1.91 1.42 -17.87
C GLN A 46 -1.68 0.02 -18.44
N PRO A 47 -1.17 -0.17 -19.68
CA PRO A 47 -0.97 -1.52 -20.21
C PRO A 47 0.09 -2.31 -19.43
N LEU A 48 1.12 -1.63 -18.91
CA LEU A 48 2.14 -2.25 -18.08
C LEU A 48 1.52 -2.71 -16.75
N LEU A 49 0.73 -1.85 -16.10
CA LEU A 49 0.08 -2.20 -14.84
C LEU A 49 -0.96 -3.33 -15.03
N GLU A 50 -1.73 -3.33 -16.13
CA GLU A 50 -2.68 -4.41 -16.44
C GLU A 50 -1.98 -5.75 -16.72
N GLN A 51 -0.75 -5.75 -17.26
CA GLN A 51 0.04 -6.97 -17.40
C GLN A 51 0.55 -7.49 -16.05
N GLN A 52 0.98 -6.58 -15.17
CA GLN A 52 1.55 -6.92 -13.87
C GLN A 52 0.50 -7.27 -12.81
N ILE A 53 -0.75 -6.81 -12.96
CA ILE A 53 -1.84 -7.03 -11.98
C ILE A 53 -2.06 -8.50 -11.62
N LYS A 54 -1.81 -9.41 -12.58
CA LYS A 54 -1.98 -10.86 -12.39
C LYS A 54 -0.89 -11.47 -11.50
N GLN A 55 0.26 -10.80 -11.40
CA GLN A 55 1.43 -11.27 -10.67
C GLN A 55 1.57 -10.54 -9.32
N ILE A 56 0.96 -9.38 -9.16
CA ILE A 56 0.98 -8.60 -7.92
C ILE A 56 0.09 -9.27 -6.85
N LYS A 57 0.67 -9.61 -5.70
CA LYS A 57 -0.05 -10.36 -4.64
C LYS A 57 -0.98 -9.50 -3.78
N SER A 58 -0.66 -8.23 -3.57
CA SER A 58 -1.45 -7.29 -2.76
C SER A 58 -1.38 -5.85 -3.29
N ALA A 59 -2.24 -4.96 -2.82
CA ALA A 59 -2.16 -3.53 -3.14
C ALA A 59 -2.20 -2.69 -1.87
N ALA A 60 -1.22 -1.80 -1.68
CA ALA A 60 -1.23 -0.78 -0.65
C ALA A 60 -1.72 0.54 -1.27
N VAL A 61 -2.79 1.10 -0.72
CA VAL A 61 -3.43 2.33 -1.22
C VAL A 61 -3.12 3.45 -0.25
N PHE A 62 -2.22 4.34 -0.64
CA PHE A 62 -1.73 5.43 0.19
C PHE A 62 -2.66 6.63 0.15
N VAL A 63 -2.90 7.19 1.32
CA VAL A 63 -3.74 8.37 1.53
C VAL A 63 -2.92 9.42 2.25
N GLY A 64 -2.53 10.46 1.53
CA GLY A 64 -1.68 11.53 2.03
C GLY A 64 -2.43 12.78 2.44
N LYS A 65 -1.76 13.91 2.24
CA LYS A 65 -2.21 15.22 2.71
C LYS A 65 -3.64 15.52 2.22
N ASN A 66 -4.47 16.04 3.12
CA ASN A 66 -5.89 16.32 2.91
C ASN A 66 -6.82 15.08 2.78
N GLY A 67 -6.35 13.87 3.07
CA GLY A 67 -7.20 12.67 3.02
C GLY A 67 -7.55 12.21 1.60
N ARG A 68 -6.85 12.74 0.59
CA ARG A 68 -7.03 12.36 -0.80
C ARG A 68 -6.20 11.13 -1.11
N GLY A 69 -6.84 10.10 -1.63
CA GLY A 69 -6.16 8.93 -2.18
C GLY A 69 -6.23 8.87 -3.71
N PRO A 70 -5.63 7.83 -4.30
CA PRO A 70 -5.47 7.69 -5.76
C PRO A 70 -6.78 7.50 -6.52
N TRP A 71 -7.90 7.23 -5.83
CA TRP A 71 -9.22 7.06 -6.44
C TRP A 71 -9.80 8.32 -7.09
N GLN A 72 -9.17 9.49 -6.92
CA GLN A 72 -9.51 10.68 -7.71
C GLN A 72 -9.19 10.48 -9.20
N ASP A 73 -8.23 9.62 -9.51
CA ASP A 73 -7.95 9.17 -10.86
C ASP A 73 -8.88 8.01 -11.22
N MET A 74 -9.70 8.20 -12.27
CA MET A 74 -10.69 7.20 -12.71
C MET A 74 -10.04 5.89 -13.15
N GLU A 75 -8.81 5.92 -13.66
CA GLU A 75 -8.08 4.76 -14.13
C GLU A 75 -7.57 3.95 -12.94
N LEU A 76 -6.98 4.61 -11.93
CA LEU A 76 -6.60 3.97 -10.67
C LEU A 76 -7.83 3.44 -9.91
N TYR A 77 -8.94 4.18 -9.91
CA TYR A 77 -10.19 3.70 -9.33
C TYR A 77 -10.72 2.44 -10.01
N ALA A 78 -10.77 2.43 -11.34
CA ALA A 78 -11.17 1.26 -12.12
C ALA A 78 -10.23 0.08 -11.87
N PHE A 79 -8.92 0.35 -11.77
CA PHE A 79 -7.90 -0.63 -11.44
C PHE A 79 -8.12 -1.27 -10.07
N LEU A 80 -8.29 -0.47 -9.01
CA LEU A 80 -8.52 -0.98 -7.64
C LEU A 80 -9.83 -1.80 -7.55
N ARG A 81 -10.88 -1.39 -8.28
CA ARG A 81 -12.12 -2.17 -8.38
C ARG A 81 -11.94 -3.50 -9.12
N LYS A 82 -11.10 -3.56 -10.15
CA LYS A 82 -10.75 -4.83 -10.81
C LYS A 82 -9.94 -5.72 -9.86
N PHE A 83 -8.95 -5.15 -9.16
CA PHE A 83 -8.08 -5.87 -8.23
C PHE A 83 -8.89 -6.55 -7.11
N THR A 84 -9.83 -5.83 -6.50
CA THR A 84 -10.69 -6.37 -5.43
C THR A 84 -11.68 -7.46 -5.87
N LYS A 85 -11.95 -7.58 -7.17
CA LYS A 85 -12.91 -8.54 -7.73
C LYS A 85 -12.27 -9.81 -8.30
N ARG A 86 -10.93 -9.90 -8.33
CA ARG A 86 -10.24 -11.07 -8.88
C ARG A 86 -10.47 -12.31 -8.01
N GLU A 87 -10.43 -13.50 -8.63
CA GLU A 87 -10.67 -14.78 -7.93
C GLU A 87 -9.62 -15.05 -6.84
N GLU A 88 -8.34 -14.81 -7.15
CA GLU A 88 -7.24 -14.89 -6.18
C GLU A 88 -7.16 -13.60 -5.36
N LYS A 89 -7.91 -13.53 -4.27
CA LYS A 89 -8.08 -12.30 -3.46
C LYS A 89 -6.78 -11.90 -2.76
N GLY A 90 -6.03 -11.00 -3.39
CA GLY A 90 -4.97 -10.25 -2.73
C GLY A 90 -5.58 -9.16 -1.85
N PRO A 91 -5.04 -8.89 -0.66
CA PRO A 91 -5.54 -7.81 0.18
C PRO A 91 -5.32 -6.46 -0.51
N VAL A 92 -6.31 -5.57 -0.37
CA VAL A 92 -6.12 -4.14 -0.59
C VAL A 92 -6.04 -3.48 0.77
N ILE A 93 -4.94 -2.77 1.01
CA ILE A 93 -4.54 -2.29 2.33
C ILE A 93 -4.52 -0.76 2.26
N PRO A 94 -5.52 -0.07 2.82
CA PRO A 94 -5.43 1.37 2.96
C PRO A 94 -4.30 1.73 3.93
N VAL A 95 -3.45 2.66 3.51
CA VAL A 95 -2.29 3.14 4.26
C VAL A 95 -2.41 4.65 4.42
N ILE A 96 -2.60 5.10 5.66
CA ILE A 96 -2.73 6.51 5.98
C ILE A 96 -1.34 7.05 6.28
N LEU A 97 -0.88 8.01 5.48
CA LEU A 97 0.45 8.61 5.62
C LEU A 97 0.52 9.52 6.86
N ALA A 98 1.73 9.70 7.37
CA ALA A 98 1.99 10.47 8.59
C ALA A 98 1.58 11.95 8.49
N ASP A 99 1.48 12.49 7.28
CA ASP A 99 1.09 13.88 6.99
C ASP A 99 -0.41 14.04 6.65
N CYS A 100 -1.20 12.96 6.73
CA CYS A 100 -2.64 13.01 6.53
C CYS A 100 -3.34 13.65 7.73
N THR A 101 -3.79 14.90 7.57
CA THR A 101 -4.39 15.72 8.64
C THR A 101 -5.87 15.44 8.88
N ASN A 102 -6.57 14.86 7.92
CA ASN A 102 -8.02 14.66 7.97
C ASN A 102 -8.36 13.17 8.13
N GLU A 103 -9.61 12.87 8.45
CA GLU A 103 -10.12 11.51 8.28
C GLU A 103 -10.21 11.20 6.77
N PRO A 104 -9.62 10.10 6.30
CA PRO A 104 -9.58 9.79 4.88
C PRO A 104 -10.97 9.36 4.38
N GLU A 105 -11.44 10.00 3.31
CA GLU A 105 -12.71 9.64 2.66
C GLU A 105 -12.48 8.47 1.71
N LEU A 106 -12.57 7.25 2.23
CA LEU A 106 -12.39 6.05 1.42
C LEU A 106 -13.64 5.75 0.58
N PRO A 107 -13.47 5.24 -0.67
CA PRO A 107 -14.59 4.70 -1.43
C PRO A 107 -15.23 3.49 -0.73
N ALA A 108 -16.52 3.26 -0.98
CA ALA A 108 -17.30 2.17 -0.39
C ALA A 108 -16.66 0.77 -0.45
N PHE A 109 -15.87 0.49 -1.49
CA PHE A 109 -15.19 -0.82 -1.61
C PHE A 109 -13.97 -0.97 -0.69
N LEU A 110 -13.49 0.12 -0.09
CA LEU A 110 -12.41 0.17 0.90
C LEU A 110 -12.91 0.46 2.33
N GLU A 111 -14.14 0.98 2.50
CA GLU A 111 -14.70 1.35 3.82
C GLU A 111 -14.68 0.19 4.83
N GLY A 112 -14.94 -1.05 4.38
CA GLY A 112 -14.93 -2.23 5.25
C GLY A 112 -13.54 -2.83 5.50
N MET A 113 -12.47 -2.27 4.94
CA MET A 113 -11.11 -2.80 5.08
C MET A 113 -10.44 -2.25 6.34
N THR A 114 -9.56 -3.03 6.95
CA THR A 114 -8.70 -2.56 8.05
C THR A 114 -7.52 -1.78 7.50
N TRP A 115 -7.12 -0.69 8.16
CA TRP A 115 -6.07 0.21 7.65
C TRP A 115 -4.78 0.15 8.47
N VAL A 116 -3.69 0.55 7.84
CA VAL A 116 -2.41 0.86 8.48
C VAL A 116 -2.31 2.38 8.63
N ASP A 117 -1.97 2.86 9.81
CA ASP A 117 -1.95 4.30 10.12
C ASP A 117 -0.54 4.74 10.55
N PHE A 118 0.21 5.35 9.63
CA PHE A 118 1.57 5.85 9.88
C PHE A 118 1.61 7.14 10.72
N ARG A 119 0.44 7.70 11.10
CA ARG A 119 0.38 8.78 12.10
C ARG A 119 0.57 8.23 13.52
N LYS A 120 0.42 6.92 13.70
CA LYS A 120 0.59 6.23 14.98
C LYS A 120 1.97 5.58 15.04
N ARG A 121 2.48 5.43 16.27
CA ARG A 121 3.74 4.71 16.53
C ARG A 121 3.50 3.27 16.99
N GLU A 122 2.36 2.99 17.61
CA GLU A 122 2.03 1.68 18.17
C GLU A 122 0.62 1.22 17.75
N PRO A 123 0.46 -0.03 17.26
CA PRO A 123 1.54 -0.94 16.88
C PRO A 123 2.36 -0.36 15.71
N ASP A 124 3.63 -0.74 15.59
CA ASP A 124 4.51 -0.28 14.50
C ASP A 124 3.79 -0.37 13.13
N PRO A 125 3.58 0.76 12.43
CA PRO A 125 2.81 0.77 11.19
C PRO A 125 3.50 0.01 10.06
N MET A 126 4.84 -0.01 10.00
CA MET A 126 5.57 -0.76 8.99
C MET A 126 5.39 -2.26 9.18
N GLU A 127 5.47 -2.75 10.43
CA GLU A 127 5.21 -4.16 10.74
C GLU A 127 3.77 -4.56 10.41
N ARG A 128 2.81 -3.67 10.67
CA ARG A 128 1.41 -3.89 10.27
C ARG A 128 1.24 -3.95 8.76
N LEU A 129 1.97 -3.12 8.01
CA LEU A 129 1.93 -3.15 6.55
C LEU A 129 2.51 -4.46 6.00
N ILE A 130 3.67 -4.89 6.51
CA ILE A 130 4.29 -6.16 6.12
C ILE A 130 3.37 -7.34 6.43
N TRP A 131 2.74 -7.34 7.60
CA TRP A 131 1.74 -8.36 7.93
C TRP A 131 0.56 -8.33 6.96
N GLY A 132 0.04 -7.14 6.61
CA GLY A 132 -1.02 -7.01 5.62
C GLY A 132 -0.63 -7.56 4.24
N ILE A 133 0.62 -7.34 3.81
CA ILE A 133 1.14 -7.79 2.51
C ILE A 133 1.35 -9.31 2.49
N THR A 134 1.94 -9.86 3.55
CA THR A 134 2.38 -11.26 3.59
C THR A 134 1.34 -12.22 4.16
N GLY A 135 0.38 -11.71 4.93
CA GLY A 135 -0.53 -12.52 5.74
C GLY A 135 0.13 -13.16 6.97
N VAL A 136 1.44 -13.02 7.14
CA VAL A 136 2.22 -13.61 8.25
C VAL A 136 2.42 -12.58 9.34
N ARG A 137 1.94 -12.87 10.55
CA ARG A 137 2.14 -12.01 11.71
C ARG A 137 3.39 -12.46 12.45
N ASP A 138 4.43 -11.63 12.50
CA ASP A 138 5.61 -11.92 13.33
C ASP A 138 5.22 -11.84 14.82
N PRO A 139 5.27 -12.96 15.57
CA PRO A 139 4.95 -12.96 17.00
C PRO A 139 5.93 -12.11 17.82
N SER A 140 7.18 -11.93 17.36
CA SER A 140 8.25 -11.20 18.07
C SER A 140 8.01 -9.69 18.18
N VAL A 141 7.20 -9.14 17.28
CA VAL A 141 6.81 -7.72 17.27
C VAL A 141 5.76 -7.43 18.35
N VAL A 142 4.87 -8.39 18.64
CA VAL A 142 3.82 -8.25 19.67
C VAL A 142 4.42 -8.12 21.07
N TYR A 143 5.55 -8.78 21.34
CA TYR A 143 6.20 -8.72 22.65
C TYR A 143 6.98 -7.42 22.89
N ARG A 144 7.42 -6.72 21.84
CA ARG A 144 8.14 -5.43 21.97
C ARG A 144 7.23 -4.28 22.41
N SER A 145 5.97 -4.25 21.96
CA SER A 145 5.00 -3.21 22.36
C SER A 145 4.46 -3.39 23.78
N MET A 146 4.51 -4.60 24.35
CA MET A 146 4.14 -4.86 25.74
C MET A 146 5.28 -4.61 26.75
N GLY A 147 6.50 -4.35 26.28
CA GLY A 147 7.71 -4.26 27.12
C GLY A 147 8.09 -2.87 27.65
N SER A 148 7.38 -1.79 27.29
CA SER A 148 7.68 -0.43 27.79
C SER A 148 6.71 0.01 28.89
N LYS A 149 6.76 -0.68 30.04
CA LYS A 149 6.41 -0.11 31.34
C LYS A 149 7.42 -0.62 32.35
N VAL A 150 8.48 0.16 32.56
CA VAL A 150 9.34 0.10 33.74
C VAL A 150 9.24 1.45 34.43
#